data_AF-A0A2R7QKT1-F1
#
_entry.id   AF-A0A2R7QKT1-F1
#
_cell.length_a   1.000
_cell.length_b   1.000
_cell.length_c   1.000
_cell.angle_alpha   90.00
_cell.angle_beta   90.00
_cell.angle_gamma   90.00
#
_symmetry.space_group_name_H-M   'P 1'
#
loop_
_entity.id
_entity.type
_entity.pdbx_description
1 polymer ?
#
loop_
_entity_poly.entity_id
_entity_poly.type
_entity_poly.pdbx_seq_one_letter_code
_entity_poly.pdbx_strand_id
1 'polypeptide(L)'
;MLSAHDGDEDPLLAQALVDFDRAVQALIADDPVAHGRFSRAYVTAVFRACLAPSDPGPGAPRGRPDPEIAQALKRWIQGQLLLHPGEGSDHRLTAARRAAHGFWLQSLANPIDADGRPRADRLLEGLLALTRADG
;
A
#
# COMPACT_ATOMS: atom_id res chain seq x y z
N MET A 1 26.03 -30.32 -1.83
CA MET A 1 25.80 -29.85 -0.45
C MET A 1 26.43 -28.46 -0.34
N LEU A 2 25.59 -27.43 -0.38
CA LEU A 2 25.86 -25.99 -0.17
C LEU A 2 24.46 -25.41 0.07
N SER A 3 23.98 -25.58 1.30
CA SER A 3 23.88 -24.54 2.33
C SER A 3 22.50 -23.94 2.32
N ALA A 4 21.84 -24.07 3.47
CA ALA A 4 20.51 -23.59 3.76
C ALA A 4 20.35 -22.14 3.29
N HIS A 5 19.31 -21.86 2.50
CA HIS A 5 18.71 -20.54 2.56
C HIS A 5 17.98 -20.51 3.91
N ASP A 6 18.70 -20.11 4.95
CA ASP A 6 18.08 -19.66 6.18
C ASP A 6 17.08 -18.57 5.79
N GLY A 7 15.83 -18.80 6.15
CA GLY A 7 14.73 -17.86 5.97
C GLY A 7 14.84 -16.70 6.94
N ASP A 8 15.93 -15.93 6.84
CA ASP A 8 16.02 -14.62 7.46
C ASP A 8 15.29 -13.62 6.56
N GLU A 9 14.18 -13.07 7.07
CA GLU A 9 13.49 -11.94 6.45
C GLU A 9 14.51 -10.83 6.17
N ASP A 10 14.59 -10.34 4.92
CA ASP A 10 15.46 -9.22 4.57
C ASP A 10 15.18 -8.03 5.53
N PRO A 11 16.16 -7.60 6.35
CA PRO A 11 15.92 -6.58 7.36
C PRO A 11 15.55 -5.21 6.76
N LEU A 12 15.93 -4.92 5.51
CA LEU A 12 15.50 -3.72 4.81
C LEU A 12 14.00 -3.80 4.45
N LEU A 13 13.54 -4.99 4.10
CA LEU A 13 12.14 -5.24 3.81
C LEU A 13 11.28 -5.16 5.08
N ALA A 14 11.74 -5.77 6.17
CA ALA A 14 11.05 -5.69 7.46
C ALA A 14 10.90 -4.22 7.90
N GLN A 15 11.95 -3.41 7.74
CA GLN A 15 11.92 -1.99 8.04
C GLN A 15 10.95 -1.21 7.14
N ALA A 16 10.89 -1.50 5.84
CA ALA A 16 9.96 -0.85 4.92
C ALA A 16 8.49 -1.10 5.30
N LEU A 17 8.15 -2.32 5.74
CA LEU A 17 6.80 -2.63 6.22
C LEU A 17 6.48 -1.92 7.54
N VAL A 18 7.45 -1.79 8.45
CA VAL A 18 7.29 -1.04 9.71
C VAL A 18 7.04 0.44 9.45
N ASP A 19 7.80 1.06 8.53
CA ASP A 19 7.62 2.47 8.19
C ASP A 19 6.29 2.70 7.45
N PHE A 20 5.89 1.76 6.60
CA PHE A 20 4.57 1.79 5.96
C PHE A 20 3.44 1.67 6.98
N ASP A 21 3.54 0.74 7.94
CA ASP A 21 2.56 0.61 9.02
C ASP A 21 2.45 1.92 9.81
N ARG A 22 3.57 2.50 10.24
CA ARG A 22 3.58 3.78 10.95
C ARG A 22 2.87 4.89 10.17
N ALA A 23 3.10 4.98 8.86
CA ALA A 23 2.45 5.95 8.00
C ALA A 23 0.93 5.73 7.92
N VAL A 24 0.48 4.47 7.86
CA VAL A 24 -0.95 4.12 7.89
C VAL A 24 -1.57 4.44 9.25
N GLN A 25 -0.92 4.07 10.36
CA GLN A 25 -1.44 4.34 11.70
C GLN A 25 -1.58 5.84 11.98
N ALA A 26 -0.65 6.67 11.51
CA ALA A 26 -0.76 8.12 11.60
C ALA A 26 -1.99 8.64 10.85
N LEU A 27 -2.24 8.15 9.63
CA LEU A 27 -3.42 8.51 8.84
C LEU A 27 -4.73 8.03 9.47
N ILE A 28 -4.73 6.87 10.13
CA ILE A 28 -5.89 6.37 10.88
C ILE A 28 -6.17 7.28 12.09
N ALA A 29 -5.14 7.71 12.81
CA ALA A 29 -5.30 8.58 13.98
C ALA A 29 -5.88 9.96 13.59
N ASP A 30 -5.49 10.48 12.42
CA ASP A 30 -5.93 11.79 11.92
C ASP A 30 -7.34 11.78 11.28
N ASP A 31 -7.90 10.61 10.94
CA ASP A 31 -9.22 10.52 10.29
C ASP A 31 -10.36 10.33 11.31
N PRO A 32 -11.21 11.34 11.55
CA PRO A 32 -12.33 11.21 12.49
C PRO A 32 -13.44 10.29 11.98
N VAL A 33 -13.55 10.05 10.67
CA VAL A 33 -14.64 9.26 10.07
C VAL A 33 -14.34 7.78 10.25
N ALA A 34 -15.21 7.05 10.95
CA ALA A 34 -15.00 5.63 11.25
C ALA A 34 -15.17 4.72 10.02
N HIS A 35 -16.15 4.99 9.16
CA HIS A 35 -16.40 4.18 7.97
C HIS A 35 -15.27 4.34 6.95
N GLY A 36 -14.68 3.21 6.54
CA GLY A 36 -13.63 3.16 5.53
C GLY A 36 -12.30 3.78 5.94
N ARG A 37 -12.12 4.09 7.23
CA ARG A 37 -10.94 4.79 7.78
C ARG A 37 -9.64 4.08 7.44
N PHE A 38 -9.56 2.78 7.72
CA PHE A 38 -8.35 2.00 7.44
C PHE A 38 -8.09 1.96 5.93
N SER A 39 -9.13 1.70 5.13
CA SER A 39 -9.01 1.66 3.68
C SER A 39 -8.56 3.00 3.10
N ARG A 40 -9.08 4.11 3.62
CA ARG A 40 -8.69 5.48 3.22
C ARG A 40 -7.24 5.76 3.57
N ALA A 41 -6.80 5.38 4.77
CA ALA A 41 -5.43 5.50 5.22
C ALA A 41 -4.48 4.65 4.36
N TYR A 42 -4.81 3.39 4.12
CA TYR A 42 -4.03 2.48 3.29
C TYR A 42 -3.86 3.01 1.85
N VAL A 43 -4.96 3.39 1.19
CA VAL A 43 -4.93 3.96 -0.16
C VAL A 43 -4.04 5.21 -0.19
N THR A 44 -4.23 6.12 0.76
CA THR A 44 -3.42 7.36 0.85
C THR A 44 -1.94 7.06 1.05
N ALA A 45 -1.58 6.14 1.95
CA ALA A 45 -0.21 5.76 2.23
C ALA A 45 0.49 5.16 1.00
N VAL A 46 -0.20 4.26 0.28
CA VAL A 46 0.33 3.66 -0.95
C VAL A 46 0.66 4.73 -1.99
N PHE A 47 -0.28 5.64 -2.27
CA PHE A 47 -0.05 6.68 -3.26
C PHE A 47 1.06 7.64 -2.85
N ARG A 48 1.13 8.03 -1.57
CA ARG A 48 2.23 8.86 -1.04
C ARG A 48 3.58 8.17 -1.23
N ALA A 49 3.69 6.88 -0.93
CA ALA A 49 4.92 6.12 -1.10
C ALA A 49 5.36 6.04 -2.58
N CYS A 50 4.42 5.80 -3.50
CA CYS A 50 4.73 5.67 -4.93
C CYS A 50 5.01 7.01 -5.63
N LEU A 51 4.42 8.12 -5.13
CA LEU A 51 4.57 9.45 -5.70
C LEU A 51 5.62 10.31 -5.01
N ALA A 52 6.19 9.83 -3.89
CA ALA A 52 7.32 10.49 -3.26
C ALA A 52 8.45 10.58 -4.29
N PRO A 53 9.11 11.75 -4.42
CA PRO A 53 10.27 11.87 -5.28
C PRO A 53 11.31 10.85 -4.81
N SER A 54 11.53 9.81 -5.61
CA SER A 54 12.67 8.93 -5.43
C SER A 54 13.88 9.69 -5.94
N ASP A 55 14.96 9.71 -5.17
CA ASP A 55 16.29 9.80 -5.76
C ASP A 55 16.72 8.35 -5.97
N PRO A 56 16.38 7.70 -7.10
CA PRO A 56 16.86 6.36 -7.36
C PRO A 56 18.34 6.51 -7.66
N GLY A 57 19.16 6.46 -6.61
CA GLY A 57 20.59 6.25 -6.76
C GLY A 57 20.83 5.08 -7.73
N PRO A 58 21.91 5.11 -8.51
CA PRO A 58 22.21 4.05 -9.46
C PRO A 58 22.24 2.70 -8.73
N GLY A 59 21.30 1.81 -9.05
CA GLY A 59 21.15 0.49 -8.41
C GLY A 59 19.84 0.24 -7.67
N ALA A 60 18.90 1.19 -7.61
CA ALA A 60 17.57 0.93 -7.05
C ALA A 60 16.92 -0.29 -7.74
N PRO A 61 16.52 -1.34 -6.98
CA PRO A 61 16.02 -2.58 -7.56
C PRO A 61 14.76 -2.29 -8.39
N ARG A 62 14.89 -2.44 -9.70
CA ARG A 62 13.77 -2.46 -10.65
C ARG A 62 13.40 -3.93 -10.83
N GLY A 63 12.18 -4.31 -10.50
CA GLY A 63 11.78 -5.71 -10.58
C GLY A 63 10.44 -6.01 -9.93
N ARG A 64 9.95 -7.22 -10.21
CA ARG A 64 8.74 -7.79 -9.59
C ARG A 64 8.90 -7.75 -8.07
N PRO A 65 7.86 -7.39 -7.30
CA PRO A 65 7.92 -7.52 -5.85
C PRO A 65 8.23 -8.97 -5.51
N ASP A 66 9.22 -9.16 -4.65
CA ASP A 66 9.60 -10.46 -4.13
C ASP A 66 8.35 -11.11 -3.49
N PRO A 67 8.05 -12.39 -3.81
CA PRO A 67 6.91 -13.12 -3.24
C PRO A 67 6.79 -13.00 -1.71
N GLU A 68 7.91 -12.91 -0.99
CA GLU A 68 7.92 -12.75 0.47
C GLU A 68 7.35 -11.40 0.90
N ILE A 69 7.65 -10.33 0.17
CA ILE A 69 7.08 -8.97 0.36
C ILE A 69 5.57 -9.00 0.20
N ALA A 70 5.11 -9.62 -0.89
CA ALA A 70 3.69 -9.72 -1.18
C ALA A 70 2.96 -10.51 -0.08
N GLN A 71 3.58 -11.56 0.44
CA GLN A 71 3.04 -12.39 1.52
C GLN A 71 3.04 -11.64 2.87
N ALA A 72 4.10 -10.90 3.20
CA ALA A 72 4.17 -10.09 4.40
C ALA A 72 3.10 -8.98 4.41
N LEU A 73 2.99 -8.23 3.31
CA LEU A 73 1.98 -7.19 3.15
C LEU A 73 0.56 -7.78 3.21
N LYS A 74 0.32 -8.95 2.60
CA LYS A 74 -0.97 -9.65 2.71
C LYS A 74 -1.30 -9.99 4.16
N ARG A 75 -0.37 -10.57 4.93
CA ARG A 75 -0.57 -10.90 6.35
C ARG A 75 -0.89 -9.64 7.15
N TRP A 76 -0.16 -8.55 6.92
CA TRP A 76 -0.40 -7.27 7.58
C TRP A 76 -1.81 -6.72 7.26
N ILE A 77 -2.24 -6.70 5.99
CA ILE A 77 -3.60 -6.26 5.61
C ILE A 77 -4.67 -7.12 6.31
N GLN A 78 -4.48 -8.44 6.37
CA GLN A 78 -5.40 -9.33 7.07
C GLN A 78 -5.48 -9.01 8.56
N GLY A 79 -4.35 -8.70 9.21
CA GLY A 79 -4.32 -8.24 10.60
C GLY A 79 -5.10 -6.94 10.81
N GLN A 80 -4.92 -5.95 9.93
CA GLN A 80 -5.68 -4.70 9.99
C GLN A 80 -7.19 -4.92 9.82
N LEU A 81 -7.61 -5.81 8.92
CA LEU A 81 -9.03 -6.13 8.72
C LEU A 81 -9.68 -6.81 9.93
N LEU A 82 -8.92 -7.50 10.79
CA LEU A 82 -9.43 -8.01 12.06
C LEU A 82 -9.72 -6.89 13.07
N LEU A 83 -8.94 -5.80 13.03
CA LEU A 83 -9.15 -4.61 13.86
C LEU A 83 -10.27 -3.71 13.31
N HIS A 84 -10.55 -3.81 12.00
CA HIS A 84 -11.57 -3.04 11.30
C HIS A 84 -12.61 -3.95 10.59
N PRO A 85 -13.37 -4.78 11.34
CA PRO A 85 -14.19 -5.84 10.77
C PRO A 85 -15.28 -5.34 9.80
N GLY A 86 -15.82 -4.14 10.04
CA GLY A 86 -16.79 -3.51 9.14
C GLY A 86 -16.24 -3.19 7.74
N GLU A 87 -14.91 -3.13 7.58
CA GLU A 87 -14.28 -2.84 6.30
C GLU A 87 -13.94 -4.09 5.47
N GLY A 88 -13.98 -5.27 6.09
CA GLY A 88 -13.68 -6.54 5.43
C GLY A 88 -14.78 -7.05 4.52
N SER A 89 -16.05 -6.75 4.85
CA SER A 89 -17.23 -7.18 4.10
C SER A 89 -17.70 -6.19 3.04
N ASP A 90 -17.20 -4.95 3.07
CA ASP A 90 -17.57 -3.93 2.09
C ASP A 90 -16.78 -4.10 0.77
N HIS A 91 -17.52 -4.29 -0.31
CA HIS A 91 -16.97 -4.53 -1.64
C HIS A 91 -16.28 -3.29 -2.23
N ARG A 92 -16.74 -2.07 -1.90
CA ARG A 92 -16.14 -0.81 -2.37
C ARG A 92 -14.81 -0.57 -1.68
N LEU A 93 -14.76 -0.82 -0.36
CA LEU A 93 -13.51 -0.74 0.41
C LEU A 93 -12.50 -1.78 -0.07
N THR A 94 -12.97 -2.98 -0.38
CA THR A 94 -12.14 -4.03 -0.99
C THR A 94 -11.60 -3.60 -2.35
N ALA A 95 -12.45 -3.05 -3.23
CA ALA A 95 -12.04 -2.56 -4.54
C ALA A 95 -10.98 -1.45 -4.42
N ALA A 96 -11.17 -0.50 -3.50
CA ALA A 96 -10.22 0.59 -3.25
C ALA A 96 -8.84 0.07 -2.84
N ARG A 97 -8.78 -0.85 -1.86
CA ARG A 97 -7.51 -1.47 -1.43
C ARG A 97 -6.83 -2.25 -2.54
N ARG A 98 -7.59 -3.01 -3.35
CA ARG A 98 -7.04 -3.80 -4.46
C ARG A 98 -6.50 -2.91 -5.58
N ALA A 99 -7.21 -1.84 -5.93
CA ALA A 99 -6.75 -0.88 -6.94
C ALA A 99 -5.49 -0.14 -6.50
N ALA A 100 -5.42 0.31 -5.23
CA ALA A 100 -4.20 0.90 -4.68
C ALA A 100 -3.02 -0.08 -4.70
N HIS A 101 -3.25 -1.33 -4.33
CA HIS A 101 -2.21 -2.37 -4.44
C HIS A 101 -1.76 -2.59 -5.89
N GLY A 102 -2.68 -2.60 -6.85
CA GLY A 102 -2.35 -2.67 -8.28
C GLY A 102 -1.52 -1.47 -8.75
N PHE A 103 -1.82 -0.26 -8.28
CA PHE A 103 -1.03 0.93 -8.56
C PHE A 103 0.40 0.82 -8.02
N TRP A 104 0.56 0.32 -6.79
CA TRP A 104 1.89 0.01 -6.23
C TRP A 104 2.65 -0.99 -7.11
N LEU A 105 2.03 -2.12 -7.46
CA LEU A 105 2.65 -3.12 -8.36
C LEU A 105 3.07 -2.52 -9.71
N GLN A 106 2.23 -1.65 -10.28
CA GLN A 106 2.53 -0.97 -11.53
C GLN A 106 3.74 -0.03 -11.38
N SER A 107 3.81 0.74 -10.29
CA SER A 107 4.93 1.68 -10.05
C SER A 107 6.29 0.98 -9.92
N LEU A 108 6.32 -0.26 -9.44
CA LEU A 108 7.53 -1.08 -9.37
C LEU A 108 8.01 -1.53 -10.75
N ALA A 109 7.07 -1.81 -11.66
CA ALA A 109 7.38 -2.28 -13.01
C ALA A 109 7.69 -1.12 -13.97
N ASN A 110 6.97 0.00 -13.85
CA ASN A 110 7.12 1.18 -14.71
C ASN A 110 7.01 2.45 -13.85
N PRO A 111 8.09 3.24 -13.71
CA PRO A 111 8.03 4.54 -13.06
C PRO A 111 6.99 5.44 -13.71
N ILE A 112 6.35 6.25 -12.89
CA ILE A 112 5.30 7.19 -13.32
C ILE A 112 5.92 8.22 -14.26
N ASP A 113 5.43 8.28 -15.50
CA ASP A 113 5.85 9.23 -16.53
C ASP A 113 5.30 10.65 -16.24
N ALA A 114 5.67 11.63 -17.07
CA ALA A 114 5.28 13.03 -16.90
C ALA A 114 3.74 13.24 -16.84
N ASP A 115 2.97 12.44 -17.59
CA ASP A 115 1.50 12.45 -17.57
C ASP A 115 0.90 11.54 -16.49
N GLY A 116 1.74 10.82 -15.75
CA GLY A 116 1.34 9.83 -14.78
C GLY A 116 0.87 10.46 -13.47
N ARG A 117 1.39 11.63 -13.10
CA ARG A 117 1.00 12.32 -11.86
C ARG A 117 -0.48 12.76 -11.87
N PRO A 118 -1.00 13.47 -12.89
CA PRO A 118 -2.42 13.80 -12.96
C PRO A 118 -3.34 12.57 -13.05
N ARG A 119 -2.88 11.47 -13.67
CA ARG A 119 -3.63 10.20 -13.71
C ARG A 119 -3.68 9.54 -12.33
N ALA A 120 -2.57 9.53 -11.60
CA ALA A 120 -2.49 9.02 -10.25
C ALA A 120 -3.37 9.84 -9.29
N ASP A 121 -3.37 11.16 -9.40
CA ASP A 121 -4.20 12.04 -8.55
C ASP A 121 -5.70 11.77 -8.76
N ARG A 122 -6.16 11.63 -10.02
CA ARG A 122 -7.56 11.27 -10.32
C ARG A 122 -7.93 9.87 -9.83
N LEU A 123 -7.01 8.91 -9.97
CA LEU A 123 -7.23 7.56 -9.45
C LEU A 123 -7.35 7.61 -7.92
N LEU A 124 -6.43 8.29 -7.24
CA LEU A 124 -6.48 8.48 -5.79
C LEU A 124 -7.82 9.08 -5.36
N GLU A 125 -8.27 10.17 -5.98
CA GLU A 125 -9.56 10.80 -5.69
C GLU A 125 -10.72 9.80 -5.81
N GLY A 126 -10.79 9.04 -6.91
CA GLY A 126 -11.82 8.03 -7.13
C GLY A 126 -11.78 6.91 -6.11
N LEU A 127 -10.59 6.41 -5.75
CA LEU A 127 -10.44 5.38 -4.72
C LEU A 127 -10.82 5.92 -3.33
N LEU A 128 -10.50 7.17 -3.00
CA LEU A 128 -10.93 7.80 -1.75
C LEU A 128 -12.45 7.97 -1.70
N ALA A 129 -13.10 8.28 -2.82
CA ALA A 129 -14.57 8.34 -2.90
C ALA A 129 -15.22 6.98 -2.59
N LEU A 130 -14.62 5.86 -3.03
CA LEU A 130 -15.08 4.52 -2.66
C LEU A 130 -14.94 4.20 -1.16
N THR A 131 -14.11 4.95 -0.43
CA THR A 131 -13.91 4.76 1.02
C THR A 131 -14.84 5.55 1.91
N ARG A 132 -15.76 6.32 1.32
CA ARG A 132 -16.76 7.09 2.05
C ARG A 132 -18.09 6.38 1.89
N ALA A 133 -18.90 6.40 2.96
CA ALA A 133 -20.29 6.02 2.83
C ALA A 133 -20.94 7.02 1.85
N ASP A 134 -21.77 6.52 0.92
CA ASP A 134 -22.66 7.42 0.21
C ASP A 134 -23.55 8.08 1.27
N GLY A 135 -23.65 9.41 1.23
CA GLY A 135 -24.60 10.15 2.07
C GLY A 135 -26.04 9.79 1.73
#